data_AF-A0A0V0SL56-F1
#
_entry.id   AF-A0A0V0SL56-F1
#
_cell.length_a   1.000
_cell.length_b   1.000
_cell.length_c   1.000
_cell.angle_alpha   90.00
_cell.angle_beta   90.00
_cell.angle_gamma   90.00
#
_symmetry.space_group_name_H-M   'P 1'
#
loop_
_entity.id
_entity.type
_entity.pdbx_description
1 polymer ?
#
loop_
_entity_poly.entity_id
_entity_poly.type
_entity_poly.pdbx_seq_one_letter_code
_entity_poly.pdbx_strand_id
1 'polypeptide(L)'
;RQQQHHTGRHSRKKISFAFILIINNYNCCLFIKNCCFCFSFEQKMNNSKESQPKVTHEEFQNELRNFDSDQLRHIEPTEKVVLPSKEDVIQEKVEIAHQNVLVDVSQFQRHSLQHADTNERVYLPTKDEVKQERMEQAYTGVLKEVSTFERNSLTHSEPVEKYHMPTKEELAREKVMHQVPGFDQSKLKHA
;
A
#
# COMPACT_ATOMS: atom_id res chain seq x y z
N ARG A 1 -45.09 57.69 38.40
CA ARG A 1 -45.38 58.44 37.16
C ARG A 1 -45.18 57.46 36.01
N GLN A 2 -46.27 56.90 35.44
CA GLN A 2 -46.27 55.79 34.44
C GLN A 2 -45.67 54.45 35.00
N GLN A 3 -46.12 53.21 34.69
CA GLN A 3 -46.59 52.52 33.46
C GLN A 3 -45.43 52.25 32.47
N GLN A 4 -45.22 51.08 31.81
CA GLN A 4 -45.89 49.74 31.74
C GLN A 4 -44.90 48.71 31.05
N HIS A 5 -45.06 47.38 30.87
CA HIS A 5 -46.15 46.41 31.17
C HIS A 5 -45.66 44.95 31.51
N HIS A 6 -45.40 44.08 30.51
CA HIS A 6 -45.09 42.63 30.57
C HIS A 6 -44.20 42.22 29.36
N THR A 7 -43.61 41.02 29.15
CA THR A 7 -43.95 39.61 29.53
C THR A 7 -42.69 38.72 29.69
N GLY A 8 -42.85 37.43 30.05
CA GLY A 8 -41.92 36.36 29.58
C GLY A 8 -41.15 35.51 30.61
N ARG A 9 -41.82 34.73 31.48
CA ARG A 9 -41.14 33.65 32.26
C ARG A 9 -41.01 32.37 31.43
N HIS A 10 -39.80 31.81 31.30
CA HIS A 10 -39.61 30.35 31.48
C HIS A 10 -38.14 29.90 31.67
N SER A 11 -37.68 29.86 32.93
CA SER A 11 -36.55 29.01 33.31
C SER A 11 -37.07 27.57 33.50
N ARG A 12 -36.84 26.66 32.55
CA ARG A 12 -37.09 25.22 32.75
C ARG A 12 -35.75 24.51 33.00
N LYS A 13 -35.54 24.13 34.26
CA LYS A 13 -34.37 23.34 34.71
C LYS A 13 -34.37 21.99 33.98
N LYS A 14 -33.21 21.54 33.51
CA LYS A 14 -33.06 20.19 32.95
C LYS A 14 -33.24 19.17 34.07
N ILE A 15 -34.37 18.48 34.11
CA ILE A 15 -34.59 17.34 35.00
C ILE A 15 -34.22 16.09 34.21
N SER A 16 -33.04 15.55 34.47
CA SER A 16 -32.59 14.28 33.88
C SER A 16 -33.33 13.12 34.55
N PHE A 17 -34.50 12.75 34.01
CA PHE A 17 -35.15 11.49 34.38
C PHE A 17 -34.35 10.32 33.82
N ALA A 18 -33.68 9.58 34.71
CA ALA A 18 -33.04 8.32 34.37
C ALA A 18 -34.12 7.27 34.08
N PHE A 19 -34.31 6.93 32.81
CA PHE A 19 -35.15 5.80 32.43
C PHE A 19 -34.39 4.49 32.69
N ILE A 20 -34.64 3.89 33.84
CA ILE A 20 -34.22 2.52 34.13
C ILE A 20 -35.11 1.59 33.29
N LEU A 21 -34.55 1.00 32.24
CA LEU A 21 -35.15 -0.12 31.53
C LEU A 21 -34.28 -1.36 31.76
N ILE A 22 -34.84 -2.33 32.47
CA ILE A 22 -34.27 -3.66 32.65
C ILE A 22 -34.50 -4.42 31.33
N ILE A 23 -33.47 -4.51 30.49
CA ILE A 23 -33.53 -5.30 29.26
C ILE A 23 -33.01 -6.71 29.57
N ASN A 24 -33.94 -7.66 29.70
CA ASN A 24 -33.59 -9.08 29.68
C ASN A 24 -33.27 -9.51 28.24
N ASN A 25 -31.98 -9.67 27.97
CA ASN A 25 -31.39 -10.69 27.10
C ASN A 25 -32.13 -11.04 25.77
N TYR A 26 -32.31 -10.05 24.88
CA TYR A 26 -32.35 -10.29 23.43
C TYR A 26 -31.55 -9.22 22.70
N ASN A 27 -30.58 -9.65 21.89
CA ASN A 27 -29.49 -8.81 21.40
C ASN A 27 -29.81 -8.10 20.07
N CYS A 28 -30.82 -7.24 20.08
CA CYS A 28 -31.35 -6.56 18.90
C CYS A 28 -31.24 -5.03 18.99
N CYS A 29 -31.03 -4.38 17.83
CA CYS A 29 -31.06 -2.93 17.62
C CYS A 29 -29.90 -2.10 18.23
N LEU A 30 -28.66 -2.59 18.17
CA LEU A 30 -27.48 -1.75 18.36
C LEU A 30 -27.21 -0.84 17.13
N PHE A 31 -27.83 0.34 17.13
CA PHE A 31 -27.22 1.60 16.68
C PHE A 31 -26.55 1.73 15.29
N ILE A 32 -27.11 1.17 14.21
CA ILE A 32 -26.70 1.52 12.82
C ILE A 32 -27.57 2.67 12.26
N LYS A 33 -27.13 3.92 12.45
CA LYS A 33 -27.79 5.15 11.93
C LYS A 33 -27.69 5.35 10.40
N ASN A 34 -27.56 4.27 9.63
CA ASN A 34 -27.60 4.25 8.16
C ASN A 34 -28.17 2.92 7.60
N CYS A 35 -28.96 2.19 8.39
CA CYS A 35 -29.63 0.99 7.89
C CYS A 35 -30.86 1.37 7.03
N CYS A 36 -30.71 1.30 5.71
CA CYS A 36 -31.77 1.61 4.73
C CYS A 36 -33.03 0.71 4.91
N PHE A 37 -32.88 -0.44 5.57
CA PHE A 37 -33.94 -1.44 5.73
C PHE A 37 -35.11 -0.98 6.62
N CYS A 38 -34.88 -0.08 7.58
CA CYS A 38 -35.93 0.37 8.51
C CYS A 38 -37.06 1.15 7.81
N PHE A 39 -36.72 2.01 6.83
CA PHE A 39 -37.71 2.85 6.15
C PHE A 39 -38.68 2.02 5.29
N SER A 40 -38.20 0.90 4.72
CA SER A 40 -39.01 -0.05 3.94
C SER A 40 -40.01 -0.83 4.80
N PHE A 41 -39.72 -1.07 6.08
CA PHE A 41 -40.64 -1.76 6.98
C PHE A 41 -41.80 -0.85 7.42
N GLU A 42 -41.49 0.42 7.72
CA GLU A 42 -42.46 1.41 8.19
C GLU A 42 -43.49 1.80 7.11
N GLN A 43 -43.09 1.85 5.83
CA GLN A 43 -44.04 2.03 4.71
C GLN A 43 -45.03 0.86 4.54
N LYS A 44 -44.62 -0.36 4.92
CA LYS A 44 -45.42 -1.57 4.68
C LYS A 44 -46.56 -1.76 5.69
N MET A 45 -46.49 -1.11 6.85
CA MET A 45 -47.57 -1.09 7.84
C MET A 45 -48.73 -0.13 7.49
N ASN A 46 -48.54 0.78 6.53
CA ASN A 46 -49.49 1.85 6.22
C ASN A 46 -50.35 1.61 4.97
N ASN A 47 -50.16 0.49 4.25
CA ASN A 47 -50.82 0.21 2.97
C ASN A 47 -51.71 -1.05 3.00
N SER A 48 -52.82 -1.00 3.73
CA SER A 48 -54.13 -1.48 3.26
C SER A 48 -55.23 -1.08 4.24
N LYS A 49 -56.30 -0.45 3.72
CA LYS A 49 -57.59 -0.25 4.42
C LYS A 49 -58.75 -0.56 3.48
N GLU A 50 -58.59 -1.61 2.66
CA GLU A 50 -59.57 -2.01 1.66
C GLU A 50 -60.14 -3.39 2.00
N SER A 51 -61.46 -3.47 2.09
CA SER A 51 -62.27 -4.68 2.30
C SER A 51 -61.73 -5.76 3.27
N GLN A 52 -61.78 -5.48 4.57
CA GLN A 52 -62.05 -6.53 5.57
C GLN A 52 -63.52 -6.44 5.99
N PRO A 53 -64.24 -7.56 6.20
CA PRO A 53 -65.59 -7.53 6.75
C PRO A 53 -65.53 -6.91 8.15
N LYS A 54 -66.32 -5.87 8.37
CA LYS A 54 -66.29 -5.10 9.61
C LYS A 54 -67.17 -5.76 10.67
N VAL A 55 -66.74 -6.94 11.10
CA VAL A 55 -67.35 -7.72 12.19
C VAL A 55 -67.62 -6.78 13.35
N THR A 56 -68.87 -6.73 13.80
CA THR A 56 -69.24 -5.87 14.91
C THR A 56 -68.61 -6.40 16.19
N HIS A 57 -68.37 -5.51 17.15
CA HIS A 57 -67.84 -5.88 18.47
C HIS A 57 -68.76 -6.88 19.20
N GLU A 58 -70.05 -6.90 18.86
CA GLU A 58 -71.05 -7.82 19.41
C GLU A 58 -70.97 -9.21 18.77
N GLU A 59 -70.84 -9.30 17.44
CA GLU A 59 -70.57 -10.57 16.74
C GLU A 59 -69.26 -11.19 17.24
N PHE A 60 -68.17 -10.42 17.30
CA PHE A 60 -66.87 -10.89 17.80
C PHE A 60 -66.92 -11.35 19.26
N GLN A 61 -67.67 -10.65 20.14
CA GLN A 61 -67.87 -11.13 21.50
C GLN A 61 -68.74 -12.40 21.57
N ASN A 62 -69.72 -12.57 20.68
CA ASN A 62 -70.54 -13.78 20.63
C ASN A 62 -69.75 -14.98 20.10
N GLU A 63 -68.90 -14.79 19.08
CA GLU A 63 -67.95 -15.80 18.62
C GLU A 63 -67.00 -16.24 19.74
N LEU A 64 -66.45 -15.29 20.51
CA LEU A 64 -65.58 -15.60 21.66
C LEU A 64 -66.32 -16.27 22.84
N ARG A 65 -67.60 -15.96 23.06
CA ARG A 65 -68.43 -16.60 24.12
C ARG A 65 -68.90 -18.00 23.74
N ASN A 66 -69.09 -18.24 22.45
CA ASN A 66 -69.46 -19.54 21.89
C ASN A 66 -68.23 -20.32 21.40
N PHE A 67 -67.01 -19.85 21.73
CA PHE A 67 -65.77 -20.50 21.33
C PHE A 67 -65.55 -21.77 22.15
N ASP A 68 -65.74 -22.91 21.49
CA ASP A 68 -65.55 -24.23 22.05
C ASP A 68 -64.06 -24.63 22.04
N SER A 69 -63.47 -24.78 23.22
CA SER A 69 -62.07 -25.21 23.38
C SER A 69 -61.82 -26.59 22.80
N ASP A 70 -62.83 -27.45 22.76
CA ASP A 70 -62.68 -28.87 22.45
C ASP A 70 -62.68 -29.09 20.92
N GLN A 71 -62.98 -28.03 20.15
CA GLN A 71 -62.79 -27.97 18.69
C GLN A 71 -61.37 -27.52 18.30
N LEU A 72 -60.52 -27.12 19.25
CA LEU A 72 -59.10 -26.92 18.99
C LEU A 72 -58.44 -28.25 18.66
N ARG A 73 -57.79 -28.34 17.49
CA ARG A 73 -56.96 -29.50 17.14
C ARG A 73 -55.82 -29.61 18.14
N HIS A 74 -55.75 -30.71 18.88
CA HIS A 74 -54.64 -31.01 19.77
C HIS A 74 -53.35 -31.20 18.96
N ILE A 75 -52.52 -30.16 18.92
CA ILE A 75 -51.18 -30.20 18.32
C ILE A 75 -50.21 -30.51 19.45
N GLU A 76 -49.59 -31.69 19.42
CA GLU A 76 -48.47 -31.97 20.32
C GLU A 76 -47.31 -31.01 20.01
N PRO A 77 -46.79 -30.24 20.99
CA PRO A 77 -45.72 -29.29 20.76
C PRO A 77 -44.44 -30.04 20.42
N THR A 78 -44.10 -30.07 19.13
CA THR A 78 -42.93 -30.79 18.63
C THR A 78 -41.67 -29.97 18.94
N GLU A 79 -41.05 -30.23 20.09
CA GLU A 79 -39.84 -29.54 20.53
C GLU A 79 -38.66 -29.88 19.59
N LYS A 80 -38.42 -29.02 18.61
CA LYS A 80 -37.27 -29.12 17.71
C LYS A 80 -35.99 -28.67 18.41
N VAL A 81 -35.50 -29.51 19.33
CA VAL A 81 -34.12 -29.45 19.84
C VAL A 81 -33.17 -29.89 18.71
N VAL A 82 -32.93 -28.98 17.77
CA VAL A 82 -31.89 -29.16 16.76
C VAL A 82 -30.55 -28.97 17.45
N LEU A 83 -29.79 -30.05 17.63
CA LEU A 83 -28.42 -29.97 18.11
C LEU A 83 -27.57 -29.13 17.14
N PRO A 84 -26.63 -28.29 17.63
CA PRO A 84 -25.69 -27.59 16.77
C PRO A 84 -25.01 -28.54 15.79
N SER A 85 -24.92 -28.12 14.53
CA SER A 85 -24.18 -28.85 13.51
C SER A 85 -22.67 -28.81 13.82
N LYS A 86 -21.90 -29.65 13.12
CA LYS A 86 -20.43 -29.61 13.27
C LYS A 86 -19.88 -28.28 12.77
N GLU A 87 -20.56 -27.73 11.77
CA GLU A 87 -20.29 -26.48 11.10
C GLU A 87 -20.50 -25.30 12.04
N ASP A 88 -21.60 -25.26 12.80
CA ASP A 88 -21.87 -24.23 13.83
C ASP A 88 -20.76 -24.22 14.90
N VAL A 89 -20.40 -25.40 15.41
CA VAL A 89 -19.34 -25.58 16.43
C VAL A 89 -17.93 -25.25 15.89
N ILE A 90 -17.74 -25.29 14.56
CA ILE A 90 -16.50 -24.83 13.92
C ILE A 90 -16.52 -23.31 13.76
N GLN A 91 -17.65 -22.72 13.37
CA GLN A 91 -17.81 -21.26 13.24
C GLN A 91 -17.63 -20.57 14.59
N GLU A 92 -18.28 -21.04 15.65
CA GLU A 92 -18.13 -20.51 17.02
C GLU A 92 -16.65 -20.50 17.47
N LYS A 93 -15.89 -21.57 17.18
CA LYS A 93 -14.45 -21.64 17.52
C LYS A 93 -13.61 -20.65 16.72
N VAL A 94 -13.96 -20.39 15.46
CA VAL A 94 -13.28 -19.37 14.63
C VAL A 94 -13.62 -17.96 15.12
N GLU A 95 -14.87 -17.71 15.51
CA GLU A 95 -15.29 -16.42 16.07
C GLU A 95 -14.62 -16.13 17.43
N ILE A 96 -14.56 -17.13 18.33
CA ILE A 96 -13.82 -17.02 19.60
C ILE A 96 -12.33 -16.77 19.35
N ALA A 97 -11.70 -17.50 18.42
CA ALA A 97 -10.30 -17.29 18.07
C ALA A 97 -10.04 -15.88 17.52
N HIS A 98 -10.92 -15.38 16.64
CA HIS A 98 -10.85 -14.01 16.12
C HIS A 98 -11.08 -12.96 17.22
N GLN A 99 -12.03 -13.18 18.12
CA GLN A 99 -12.30 -12.28 19.25
C GLN A 99 -11.10 -12.21 20.20
N ASN A 100 -10.44 -13.34 20.49
CA ASN A 100 -9.22 -13.37 21.28
C ASN A 100 -8.10 -12.55 20.64
N VAL A 101 -7.86 -12.72 19.33
CA VAL A 101 -6.86 -11.91 18.59
C VAL A 101 -7.18 -10.41 18.64
N LEU A 102 -8.46 -10.03 18.53
CA LEU A 102 -8.87 -8.63 18.69
C LEU A 102 -8.62 -8.12 20.11
N VAL A 103 -8.85 -8.94 21.14
CA VAL A 103 -8.58 -8.61 22.54
C VAL A 103 -7.07 -8.45 22.77
N ASP A 104 -6.25 -9.39 22.31
CA ASP A 104 -4.79 -9.34 22.44
C ASP A 104 -4.19 -8.09 21.76
N VAL A 105 -4.66 -7.77 20.55
CA VAL A 105 -4.28 -6.55 19.83
C VAL A 105 -4.76 -5.28 20.55
N SER A 106 -5.93 -5.31 21.20
CA SER A 106 -6.46 -4.17 21.98
C SER A 106 -5.69 -3.93 23.28
N GLN A 107 -5.12 -4.99 23.88
CA GLN A 107 -4.31 -4.93 25.09
C GLN A 107 -2.81 -4.80 24.80
N PHE A 108 -2.40 -4.74 23.52
CA PHE A 108 -1.00 -4.74 23.12
C PHE A 108 -0.23 -3.50 23.61
N GLN A 109 0.57 -3.71 24.66
CA GLN A 109 1.42 -2.69 25.25
C GLN A 109 2.66 -2.43 24.38
N ARG A 110 2.65 -1.37 23.55
CA ARG A 110 3.81 -0.99 22.71
C ARG A 110 5.14 -0.92 23.47
N HIS A 111 5.13 -0.61 24.77
CA HIS A 111 6.33 -0.53 25.62
C HIS A 111 6.88 -1.90 26.07
N SER A 112 6.26 -3.03 25.70
CA SER A 112 6.85 -4.37 25.89
C SER A 112 7.71 -4.81 24.69
N LEU A 113 7.67 -4.07 23.58
CA LEU A 113 8.59 -4.28 22.46
C LEU A 113 10.02 -3.96 22.90
N GLN A 114 10.93 -4.90 22.63
CA GLN A 114 12.36 -4.66 22.77
C GLN A 114 12.83 -3.59 21.76
N HIS A 115 13.83 -2.80 22.14
CA HIS A 115 14.43 -1.85 21.20
C HIS A 115 15.19 -2.61 20.11
N ALA A 116 15.01 -2.19 18.86
CA ALA A 116 15.69 -2.77 17.71
C ALA A 116 16.57 -1.69 17.06
N ASP A 117 17.88 -1.75 17.34
CA ASP A 117 18.88 -0.82 16.80
C ASP A 117 19.08 -1.01 15.28
N THR A 118 18.27 -0.34 14.48
CA THR A 118 18.35 -0.36 13.01
C THR A 118 19.61 0.34 12.51
N ASN A 119 20.70 -0.42 12.42
CA ASN A 119 21.98 0.04 11.91
C ASN A 119 21.96 0.12 10.37
N GLU A 120 21.48 1.24 9.83
CA GLU A 120 21.57 1.54 8.40
C GLU A 120 23.05 1.73 7.99
N ARG A 121 23.59 0.77 7.24
CA ARG A 121 24.97 0.82 6.74
C ARG A 121 25.05 1.66 5.47
N VAL A 122 25.16 2.98 5.64
CA VAL A 122 25.54 3.90 4.56
C VAL A 122 27.02 3.65 4.22
N TYR A 123 27.29 2.74 3.28
CA TYR A 123 28.62 2.54 2.72
C TYR A 123 28.95 3.72 1.80
N LEU A 124 29.76 4.66 2.29
CA LEU A 124 30.38 5.68 1.44
C LEU A 124 31.42 5.01 0.53
N PRO A 125 31.44 5.31 -0.78
CA PRO A 125 32.44 4.76 -1.69
C PRO A 125 33.85 5.21 -1.28
N THR A 126 34.80 4.31 -1.40
CA THR A 126 36.20 4.56 -1.09
C THR A 126 36.84 5.54 -2.08
N LYS A 127 37.96 6.14 -1.67
CA LYS A 127 38.72 7.06 -2.53
C LYS A 127 39.28 6.40 -3.79
N ASP A 128 39.32 5.07 -3.85
CA ASP A 128 39.89 4.34 -4.98
C ASP A 128 38.79 3.87 -5.95
N GLU A 129 37.60 3.48 -5.46
CA GLU A 129 36.40 3.29 -6.30
C GLU A 129 36.05 4.57 -7.06
N VAL A 130 36.04 5.74 -6.41
CA VAL A 130 35.77 7.03 -7.06
C VAL A 130 36.85 7.43 -8.08
N LYS A 131 38.11 7.00 -7.90
CA LYS A 131 39.15 7.18 -8.92
C LYS A 131 38.92 6.26 -10.12
N GLN A 132 38.59 4.99 -9.87
CA GLN A 132 38.34 4.00 -10.91
C GLN A 132 37.15 4.42 -11.77
N GLU A 133 36.01 4.79 -11.16
CA GLU A 133 34.84 5.29 -11.87
C GLU A 133 35.21 6.49 -12.76
N ARG A 134 35.97 7.45 -12.23
CA ARG A 134 36.43 8.62 -12.99
C ARG A 134 37.37 8.26 -14.16
N MET A 135 38.20 7.23 -14.02
CA MET A 135 39.06 6.72 -15.09
C MET A 135 38.24 5.99 -16.18
N GLU A 136 37.24 5.21 -15.79
CA GLU A 136 36.32 4.53 -16.71
C GLU A 136 35.43 5.53 -17.48
N GLN A 137 34.93 6.58 -16.80
CA GLN A 137 34.24 7.71 -17.43
C GLN A 137 35.13 8.44 -18.44
N ALA A 138 36.40 8.70 -18.10
CA ALA A 138 37.34 9.35 -19.03
C ALA A 138 37.64 8.47 -20.26
N TYR A 139 37.88 7.16 -20.05
CA TYR A 139 38.15 6.21 -21.13
C TYR A 139 36.95 6.05 -22.07
N THR A 140 35.75 5.89 -21.52
CA THR A 140 34.51 5.80 -22.32
C THR A 140 34.17 7.11 -23.04
N GLY A 141 34.53 8.27 -22.46
CA GLY A 141 34.49 9.57 -23.13
C GLY A 141 35.35 9.60 -24.40
N VAL A 142 36.64 9.27 -24.29
CA VAL A 142 37.57 9.25 -25.42
C VAL A 142 37.13 8.24 -26.51
N LEU A 143 36.67 7.04 -26.11
CA LEU A 143 36.12 6.07 -27.08
C LEU A 143 34.90 6.62 -27.82
N LYS A 144 34.01 7.33 -27.13
CA LYS A 144 32.83 7.96 -27.74
C LYS A 144 33.23 9.06 -28.71
N GLU A 145 34.13 9.96 -28.31
CA GLU A 145 34.65 11.04 -29.16
C GLU A 145 35.23 10.49 -30.47
N VAL A 146 36.12 9.49 -30.37
CA VAL A 146 36.71 8.80 -31.54
C VAL A 146 35.64 8.10 -32.39
N SER A 147 34.64 7.45 -31.76
CA SER A 147 33.54 6.79 -32.49
C SER A 147 32.60 7.77 -33.20
N THR A 148 32.54 9.03 -32.76
CA THR A 148 31.74 10.11 -33.39
C THR A 148 32.58 11.06 -34.24
N PHE A 149 33.87 10.78 -34.44
CA PHE A 149 34.78 11.73 -35.06
C PHE A 149 34.54 11.87 -36.58
N GLU A 150 33.99 13.00 -36.99
CA GLU A 150 33.80 13.34 -38.40
C GLU A 150 35.15 13.65 -39.07
N ARG A 151 35.72 12.69 -39.80
CA ARG A 151 36.97 12.86 -40.57
C ARG A 151 36.97 14.11 -41.46
N ASN A 152 35.81 14.51 -41.98
CA ASN A 152 35.63 15.66 -42.85
C ASN A 152 35.84 17.02 -42.14
N SER A 153 35.94 17.04 -40.81
CA SER A 153 36.31 18.22 -40.02
C SER A 153 37.81 18.52 -40.00
N LEU A 154 38.65 17.57 -40.46
CA LEU A 154 40.09 17.77 -40.55
C LEU A 154 40.44 18.81 -41.61
N THR A 155 41.24 19.81 -41.23
CA THR A 155 41.83 20.77 -42.17
C THR A 155 42.77 20.06 -43.15
N HIS A 156 42.62 20.34 -44.44
CA HIS A 156 43.54 19.82 -45.45
C HIS A 156 44.98 20.30 -45.21
N SER A 157 45.94 19.40 -45.43
CA SER A 157 47.37 19.66 -45.34
C SER A 157 48.08 18.85 -46.41
N GLU A 158 48.92 19.50 -47.22
CA GLU A 158 49.67 18.86 -48.30
C GLU A 158 50.95 18.20 -47.73
N PRO A 159 51.13 16.87 -47.87
CA PRO A 159 52.33 16.19 -47.36
C PRO A 159 53.56 16.54 -48.22
N VAL A 160 54.53 17.21 -47.62
CA VAL A 160 55.79 17.58 -48.30
C VAL A 160 56.75 16.38 -48.32
N GLU A 161 56.52 15.46 -49.26
CA GLU A 161 57.37 14.28 -49.46
C GLU A 161 58.74 14.66 -50.06
N LYS A 162 59.76 14.80 -49.20
CA LYS A 162 61.13 15.20 -49.61
C LYS A 162 61.96 14.06 -50.23
N TYR A 163 61.47 13.46 -51.30
CA TYR A 163 62.27 12.58 -52.14
C TYR A 163 63.32 13.39 -52.91
N HIS A 164 64.57 13.32 -52.48
CA HIS A 164 65.73 13.65 -53.29
C HIS A 164 66.39 12.35 -53.74
N MET A 165 66.83 12.28 -55.00
CA MET A 165 67.74 11.21 -55.40
C MET A 165 69.04 11.34 -54.59
N PRO A 166 69.58 10.25 -54.02
CA PRO A 166 70.89 10.29 -53.40
C PRO A 166 71.94 10.85 -54.36
N THR A 167 72.70 11.84 -53.90
CA THR A 167 73.78 12.43 -54.67
C THR A 167 74.89 11.42 -54.92
N LYS A 168 75.73 11.65 -55.95
CA LYS A 168 76.84 10.74 -56.27
C LYS A 168 77.84 10.67 -55.10
N GLU A 169 77.93 11.76 -54.36
CA GLU A 169 78.76 11.98 -53.18
C GLU A 169 78.24 11.17 -51.99
N GLU A 170 76.92 11.10 -51.77
CA GLU A 170 76.29 10.26 -50.75
C GLU A 170 76.46 8.77 -51.07
N LEU A 171 76.15 8.38 -52.30
CA LEU A 171 76.30 7.02 -52.78
C LEU A 171 77.78 6.56 -52.80
N ALA A 172 78.73 7.49 -52.92
CA ALA A 172 80.16 7.21 -52.76
C ALA A 172 80.53 7.04 -51.27
N ARG A 173 80.05 7.89 -50.36
CA ARG A 173 80.32 7.77 -48.91
C ARG A 173 79.83 6.42 -48.34
N GLU A 174 78.63 5.99 -48.71
CA GLU A 174 78.08 4.68 -48.32
C GLU A 174 78.92 3.51 -48.85
N LYS A 175 79.39 3.60 -50.09
CA LYS A 175 80.27 2.60 -50.70
C LYS A 175 81.66 2.56 -50.07
N VAL A 176 82.16 3.67 -49.53
CA VAL A 176 83.45 3.69 -48.79
C VAL A 176 83.33 2.96 -47.46
N MET A 177 82.22 3.08 -46.72
CA MET A 177 82.01 2.29 -45.49
C MET A 177 82.05 0.77 -45.76
N HIS A 178 81.48 0.32 -46.88
CA HIS A 178 81.51 -1.09 -47.28
C HIS A 178 82.84 -1.55 -47.89
N GLN A 179 83.80 -0.63 -48.13
CA GLN A 179 85.11 -0.90 -48.74
C GLN A 179 86.27 -0.77 -47.74
N VAL A 180 86.04 -1.09 -46.46
CA VAL A 180 87.12 -1.21 -45.45
C VAL A 180 87.36 -2.67 -44.98
N PRO A 181 87.57 -3.67 -45.86
CA PRO A 181 88.04 -5.00 -45.47
C PRO A 181 89.53 -4.95 -45.09
N GLY A 182 89.86 -4.29 -43.97
CA GLY A 182 91.24 -4.06 -43.56
C GLY A 182 91.48 -3.03 -42.45
N PHE A 183 90.47 -2.66 -41.65
CA PHE A 183 90.70 -1.79 -40.48
C PHE A 183 91.38 -2.57 -39.34
N ASP A 184 92.70 -2.61 -39.41
CA ASP A 184 93.58 -3.32 -38.47
C ASP A 184 93.69 -2.58 -37.13
N GLN A 185 92.84 -2.97 -36.18
CA GLN A 185 92.74 -2.38 -34.85
C GLN A 185 94.04 -2.48 -34.02
N SER A 186 94.99 -3.37 -34.38
CA SER A 186 96.28 -3.50 -33.68
C SER A 186 97.15 -2.25 -33.74
N LYS A 187 96.84 -1.31 -34.65
CA LYS A 187 97.57 -0.05 -34.87
C LYS A 187 96.98 1.14 -34.10
N LEU A 188 95.88 0.96 -33.35
CA LEU A 188 95.35 2.00 -32.47
C LEU A 188 96.27 2.18 -31.25
N LYS A 189 96.99 3.30 -31.19
CA LYS A 189 97.69 3.72 -29.96
C LYS A 189 96.64 3.95 -28.87
N HIS A 190 96.70 3.13 -27.82
CA HIS A 190 95.95 3.37 -26.60
C HIS A 190 96.59 4.56 -25.87
N ALA A 191 95.76 5.41 -25.26
CA ALA A 191 96.14 6.62 -24.54
C ALA A 191 95.51 6.60 -23.14
#